data_AF-A0A971FW76-F1
#
_entry.id   AF-A0A971FW76-F1
#
_cell.length_a   1.000
_cell.length_b   1.000
_cell.length_c   1.000
_cell.angle_alpha   90.00
_cell.angle_beta   90.00
_cell.angle_gamma   90.00
#
_symmetry.space_group_name_H-M   'P 1'
#
loop_
_entity.id
_entity.type
_entity.pdbx_description
1 polymer ?
#
loop_
_entity_poly.entity_id
_entity_poly.type
_entity_poly.pdbx_seq_one_letter_code
_entity_poly.pdbx_strand_id
1 'polypeptide(L)'
;MKRKSILLSVLLMSVVSVFAQKAPKADSPFIGIWQYCGARINLEASTQEVTYASVFKILQPDGKLYNMQFGPKGQAFFFVEGTWEQTSDNTYTEHVKTHLGTGIPNTKCYMTWKFSEDGKKAIATYKSTDGGSSTEIYCKVEAVRPGTNQDNIKISK
;
A
#
# COMPACT_ATOMS: atom_id res chain seq x y z
N MET A 1 -24.34 59.47 -8.09
CA MET A 1 -22.93 59.03 -7.96
C MET A 1 -22.66 58.86 -6.46
N LYS A 2 -22.17 57.76 -5.88
CA LYS A 2 -21.17 56.79 -6.31
C LYS A 2 -21.50 55.39 -5.74
N ARG A 3 -21.81 54.44 -6.63
CA ARG A 3 -21.74 52.99 -6.38
C ARG A 3 -20.26 52.60 -6.40
N LYS A 4 -19.58 52.48 -5.25
CA LYS A 4 -18.24 51.88 -5.17
C LYS A 4 -17.94 51.36 -3.77
N SER A 5 -18.49 50.19 -3.39
CA SER A 5 -17.83 49.31 -2.39
C SER A 5 -18.46 47.91 -2.29
N ILE A 6 -18.81 47.29 -3.42
CA ILE A 6 -19.14 45.86 -3.45
C ILE A 6 -18.26 45.24 -4.54
N LEU A 7 -16.95 45.21 -4.33
CA LEU A 7 -16.02 44.56 -5.27
C LEU A 7 -14.74 44.03 -4.61
N LEU A 8 -14.58 44.15 -3.28
CA LEU A 8 -13.36 43.70 -2.60
C LEU A 8 -13.51 42.38 -1.82
N SER A 9 -14.73 41.91 -1.60
CA SER A 9 -15.01 40.67 -0.85
C SER A 9 -15.10 39.40 -1.70
N VAL A 10 -15.02 39.49 -3.03
CA VAL A 10 -15.08 38.33 -3.94
C VAL A 10 -13.68 37.78 -4.28
N LEU A 11 -12.61 38.50 -3.94
CA LEU A 11 -11.24 38.11 -4.30
C LEU A 11 -10.60 37.05 -3.36
N LEU A 12 -11.25 36.69 -2.25
CA LEU A 12 -10.71 35.74 -1.25
C LEU A 12 -11.13 34.28 -1.46
N MET A 13 -11.95 33.96 -2.48
CA MET A 13 -12.43 32.59 -2.71
C MET A 13 -11.64 31.80 -3.77
N SER A 14 -10.59 32.37 -4.38
CA SER A 14 -10.07 31.83 -5.65
C SER A 14 -8.70 31.15 -5.62
N VAL A 15 -8.08 30.84 -4.47
CA VAL A 15 -6.87 29.98 -4.47
C VAL A 15 -6.76 29.10 -3.22
N VAL A 16 -7.76 28.25 -3.00
CA VAL A 16 -7.46 26.94 -2.40
C VAL A 16 -7.83 25.89 -3.44
N SER A 17 -7.05 25.81 -4.51
CA SER A 17 -6.94 24.55 -5.25
C SER A 17 -6.22 23.58 -4.30
N VAL A 18 -6.96 23.10 -3.29
CA VAL A 18 -6.64 21.82 -2.66
C VAL A 18 -6.62 20.86 -3.83
N PHE A 19 -5.44 20.34 -4.17
CA PHE A 19 -5.34 19.14 -4.97
C PHE A 19 -6.04 18.07 -4.14
N ALA A 20 -7.36 17.99 -4.26
CA ALA A 20 -8.17 16.99 -3.62
C ALA A 20 -7.73 15.68 -4.26
N GLN A 21 -6.84 14.98 -3.56
CA GLN A 21 -6.36 13.69 -4.00
C GLN A 21 -7.58 12.81 -4.25
N LYS A 22 -7.68 12.30 -5.47
CA LYS A 22 -8.83 11.48 -5.84
C LYS A 22 -8.77 10.22 -5.00
N ALA A 23 -9.72 10.06 -4.09
CA ALA A 23 -9.83 8.84 -3.31
C ALA A 23 -9.91 7.65 -4.28
N PRO A 24 -9.19 6.54 -4.00
CA PRO A 24 -9.30 5.31 -4.77
C PRO A 24 -10.75 4.88 -4.96
N LYS A 25 -11.05 4.22 -6.08
CA LYS A 25 -12.35 3.56 -6.23
C LYS A 25 -12.48 2.50 -5.14
N ALA A 26 -13.65 2.40 -4.51
CA ALA A 26 -13.88 1.49 -3.39
C ALA A 26 -13.67 0.00 -3.74
N ASP A 27 -13.70 -0.34 -5.03
CA ASP A 27 -13.51 -1.68 -5.61
C ASP A 27 -12.09 -1.93 -6.17
N SER A 28 -11.14 -1.04 -5.89
CA SER A 28 -9.77 -1.16 -6.38
C SER A 28 -9.11 -2.48 -5.92
N PRO A 29 -8.46 -3.24 -6.83
CA PRO A 29 -7.82 -4.52 -6.48
C PRO A 29 -6.63 -4.33 -5.51
N PHE A 30 -6.07 -3.12 -5.47
CA PHE A 30 -4.96 -2.74 -4.60
C PHE A 30 -5.36 -2.62 -3.14
N ILE A 31 -6.61 -2.26 -2.84
CA ILE A 31 -7.08 -2.05 -1.47
C ILE A 31 -6.89 -3.32 -0.65
N GLY A 32 -6.30 -3.16 0.53
CA GLY A 32 -6.09 -4.24 1.49
C GLY A 32 -4.76 -4.17 2.22
N ILE A 33 -4.49 -5.24 2.97
CA ILE A 33 -3.21 -5.48 3.63
C ILE A 33 -2.49 -6.55 2.81
N TRP A 34 -1.24 -6.27 2.47
CA TRP A 34 -0.39 -7.10 1.64
C TRP A 34 0.87 -7.41 2.41
N GLN A 35 1.17 -8.69 2.59
CA GLN A 35 2.39 -9.14 3.25
C GLN A 35 3.45 -9.43 2.20
N TYR A 36 4.67 -8.96 2.42
CA TYR A 36 5.79 -9.31 1.56
C TYR A 36 6.05 -10.82 1.68
N CYS A 37 6.06 -11.51 0.55
CA CYS A 37 6.22 -12.96 0.50
C CYS A 37 7.19 -13.34 -0.62
N GLY A 38 7.67 -14.57 -0.61
CA GLY A 38 8.57 -15.10 -1.60
C GLY A 38 8.51 -16.61 -1.64
N ALA A 39 9.32 -17.20 -2.50
CA ALA A 39 9.51 -18.64 -2.51
C ALA A 39 10.88 -18.98 -1.94
N ARG A 40 10.94 -19.98 -1.06
CA ARG A 40 12.17 -20.68 -0.73
C ARG A 40 12.14 -22.07 -1.34
N ILE A 41 13.28 -22.46 -1.91
CA ILE A 41 13.49 -23.82 -2.39
C ILE A 41 14.08 -24.61 -1.23
N ASN A 42 13.39 -25.66 -0.79
CA ASN A 42 13.96 -26.66 0.08
C ASN A 42 14.68 -27.69 -0.81
N LEU A 43 16.02 -27.62 -0.83
CA LEU A 43 16.85 -28.47 -1.69
C LEU A 43 16.79 -29.96 -1.30
N GLU A 44 16.59 -30.26 -0.02
CA GLU A 44 16.54 -31.64 0.47
C GLU A 44 15.19 -32.30 0.15
N ALA A 45 14.10 -31.54 0.28
CA ALA A 45 12.76 -32.03 0.00
C ALA A 45 12.34 -31.88 -1.48
N SER A 46 13.13 -31.17 -2.30
CA SER A 46 12.74 -30.78 -3.67
C SER A 46 11.38 -30.08 -3.73
N THR A 47 11.01 -29.34 -2.67
CA THR A 47 9.75 -28.61 -2.55
C THR A 47 9.98 -27.10 -2.58
N GLN A 48 8.96 -26.37 -3.04
CA GLN A 48 8.92 -24.93 -3.00
C GLN A 48 7.91 -24.48 -1.94
N GLU A 49 8.39 -23.71 -0.96
CA GLU A 49 7.55 -23.19 0.13
C GLU A 49 7.39 -21.69 -0.01
N VAL A 50 6.17 -21.20 0.25
CA VAL A 50 5.92 -19.76 0.35
C VAL A 50 6.41 -19.29 1.71
N THR A 51 7.37 -18.38 1.71
CA THR A 51 7.83 -17.72 2.93
C THR A 51 7.26 -16.32 3.03
N TYR A 52 6.84 -15.97 4.23
CA TYR A 52 6.27 -14.66 4.54
C TYR A 52 7.28 -13.85 5.34
N ALA A 53 7.56 -12.63 4.89
CA ALA A 53 8.40 -11.68 5.63
C ALA A 53 7.57 -10.94 6.68
N SER A 54 8.25 -10.28 7.62
CA SER A 54 7.60 -9.48 8.66
C SER A 54 7.12 -8.10 8.18
N VAL A 55 7.13 -7.85 6.86
CA VAL A 55 6.82 -6.55 6.24
C VAL A 55 5.44 -6.59 5.59
N PHE A 56 4.66 -5.54 5.81
CA PHE A 56 3.30 -5.37 5.34
C PHE A 56 3.15 -4.01 4.64
N LYS A 57 2.46 -3.99 3.52
CA LYS A 57 1.97 -2.79 2.82
C LYS A 57 0.47 -2.70 3.00
N ILE A 58 -0.02 -1.52 3.35
CA ILE A 58 -1.41 -1.25 3.68
C ILE A 58 -1.90 -0.13 2.76
N LEU A 59 -2.87 -0.47 1.90
CA LEU A 59 -3.49 0.46 0.95
C LEU A 59 -4.95 0.64 1.36
N GLN A 60 -5.27 1.78 1.96
CA GLN A 60 -6.60 2.06 2.48
C GLN A 60 -7.54 2.60 1.39
N PRO A 61 -8.86 2.37 1.48
CA PRO A 61 -9.84 2.90 0.53
C PRO A 61 -9.88 4.43 0.46
N ASP A 62 -9.47 5.13 1.51
CA ASP A 62 -9.41 6.58 1.58
C ASP A 62 -8.13 7.17 0.96
N GLY A 63 -7.29 6.35 0.34
CA GLY A 63 -6.05 6.77 -0.32
C GLY A 63 -4.85 6.86 0.61
N LYS A 64 -4.93 6.46 1.88
CA LYS A 64 -3.76 6.40 2.76
C LYS A 64 -2.91 5.15 2.51
N LEU A 65 -1.60 5.32 2.60
CA LEU A 65 -0.59 4.29 2.43
C LEU A 65 0.25 4.17 3.70
N TYR A 66 0.49 2.93 4.12
CA TYR A 66 1.47 2.63 5.15
C TYR A 66 2.29 1.39 4.79
N ASN A 67 3.59 1.39 5.14
CA ASN A 67 4.34 0.15 5.26
C ASN A 67 4.72 -0.07 6.72
N MET A 68 4.49 -1.28 7.21
CA MET A 68 4.72 -1.71 8.59
C MET A 68 5.67 -2.90 8.62
N GLN A 69 6.50 -2.99 9.65
CA GLN A 69 7.32 -4.16 9.91
C GLN A 69 7.17 -4.64 11.36
N PHE A 70 7.10 -5.96 11.55
CA PHE A 70 7.29 -6.57 12.87
C PHE A 70 8.78 -6.85 13.13
N GLY A 71 9.24 -6.38 14.29
CA GLY A 71 10.56 -6.68 14.84
C GLY A 71 10.62 -8.00 15.63
N PRO A 72 11.81 -8.44 16.03
CA PRO A 72 12.05 -9.76 16.63
C PRO A 72 11.33 -10.03 17.95
N LYS A 73 10.84 -9.00 18.66
CA LYS A 73 10.12 -9.14 19.95
C LYS A 73 8.67 -8.66 19.85
N GLY A 74 8.08 -8.75 18.66
CA GLY A 74 6.68 -8.38 18.43
C GLY A 74 6.43 -6.87 18.39
N GLN A 75 7.47 -6.03 18.39
CA GLN A 75 7.28 -4.61 18.10
C GLN A 75 6.77 -4.45 16.68
N ALA A 76 5.82 -3.55 16.47
CA ALA A 76 5.42 -3.10 15.15
C ALA A 76 5.83 -1.64 14.98
N PHE A 77 6.37 -1.30 13.82
CA PHE A 77 6.64 0.09 13.48
C PHE A 77 6.24 0.37 12.04
N PHE A 78 5.65 1.54 11.82
CA PHE A 78 5.40 2.07 10.50
C PHE A 78 6.67 2.75 10.01
N PHE A 79 7.23 2.27 8.91
CA PHE A 79 8.42 2.85 8.31
C PHE A 79 8.12 3.60 7.02
N VAL A 80 6.91 3.47 6.46
CA VAL A 80 6.40 4.37 5.41
C VAL A 80 5.03 4.89 5.82
N GLU A 81 4.84 6.19 5.66
CA GLU A 81 3.53 6.86 5.68
C GLU A 81 3.42 7.70 4.40
N GLY A 82 2.25 7.68 3.78
CA GLY A 82 1.98 8.49 2.61
C GLY A 82 0.55 8.35 2.13
N THR A 83 0.37 8.66 0.87
CA THR A 83 -0.90 8.44 0.18
C THR A 83 -0.67 7.70 -1.13
N TRP A 84 -1.73 7.16 -1.71
CA TRP A 84 -1.67 6.46 -2.99
C TRP A 84 -2.88 6.82 -3.87
N GLU A 85 -2.66 6.78 -5.18
CA GLU A 85 -3.69 7.04 -6.18
C GLU A 85 -3.60 6.02 -7.31
N GLN A 86 -4.71 5.34 -7.59
CA GLN A 86 -4.77 4.40 -8.71
C GLN A 86 -4.71 5.15 -10.06
N THR A 87 -3.77 4.76 -10.92
CA THR A 87 -3.53 5.39 -12.22
C THR A 87 -4.03 4.53 -13.39
N SER A 88 -4.12 3.21 -13.22
CA SER A 88 -4.76 2.28 -14.17
C SER A 88 -5.25 1.02 -13.43
N ASP A 89 -5.77 0.03 -14.16
CA ASP A 89 -6.21 -1.25 -13.57
C ASP A 89 -5.07 -2.03 -12.90
N ASN A 90 -3.83 -1.80 -13.31
CA ASN A 90 -2.63 -2.49 -12.83
C ASN A 90 -1.52 -1.55 -12.38
N THR A 91 -1.79 -0.24 -12.25
CA THR A 91 -0.82 0.73 -11.74
C THR A 91 -1.41 1.70 -10.74
N TYR A 92 -0.58 2.16 -9.82
CA TYR A 92 -0.88 3.27 -8.93
C TYR A 92 0.40 4.06 -8.61
N THR A 93 0.23 5.28 -8.08
CA THR A 93 1.35 6.11 -7.63
C THR A 93 1.31 6.22 -6.11
N GLU A 94 2.45 6.03 -5.45
CA GLU A 94 2.66 6.32 -4.03
C GLU A 94 3.26 7.72 -3.89
N HIS A 95 2.70 8.50 -2.97
CA HIS A 95 3.22 9.79 -2.53
C HIS A 95 3.75 9.62 -1.11
N VAL A 96 5.04 9.31 -1.00
CA VAL A 96 5.68 9.00 0.28
C VAL A 96 5.91 10.30 1.04
N LYS A 97 5.28 10.45 2.21
CA LYS A 97 5.48 11.57 3.12
C LYS A 97 6.64 11.31 4.07
N THR A 98 6.74 10.10 4.59
CA THR A 98 7.78 9.71 5.55
C THR A 98 8.31 8.34 5.20
N HIS A 99 9.64 8.18 5.29
CA HIS A 99 10.33 6.90 5.17
C HIS A 99 11.38 6.77 6.26
N LEU A 100 11.16 5.91 7.25
CA LEU A 100 12.09 5.62 8.34
C LEU A 100 12.99 4.47 7.92
N GLY A 101 14.08 4.76 7.21
CA GLY A 101 15.00 3.76 6.68
C GLY A 101 15.93 4.35 5.62
N THR A 102 16.28 3.55 4.61
CA THR A 102 17.13 3.98 3.49
C THR A 102 16.35 4.62 2.33
N GLY A 103 15.02 4.62 2.36
CA GLY A 103 14.19 5.21 1.32
C GLY A 103 14.12 6.74 1.43
N ILE A 104 13.75 7.39 0.32
CA ILE A 104 13.75 8.85 0.21
C ILE A 104 12.36 9.40 0.58
N PRO A 105 12.22 10.18 1.67
CA PRO A 105 10.95 10.84 1.98
C PRO A 105 10.60 11.88 0.92
N ASN A 106 9.32 12.26 0.82
CA ASN A 106 8.81 13.23 -0.17
C ASN A 106 9.03 12.81 -1.64
N THR A 107 8.99 11.50 -1.90
CA THR A 107 9.22 10.91 -3.23
C THR A 107 7.93 10.35 -3.81
N LYS A 108 7.83 10.36 -5.14
CA LYS A 108 6.81 9.61 -5.87
C LYS A 108 7.36 8.26 -6.30
N CYS A 109 6.64 7.20 -5.99
CA CYS A 109 6.96 5.86 -6.49
C CYS A 109 5.85 5.39 -7.43
N TYR A 110 6.23 4.99 -8.64
CA TYR A 110 5.31 4.43 -9.63
C TYR A 110 5.26 2.92 -9.47
N MET A 111 4.07 2.39 -9.22
CA MET A 111 3.85 0.99 -8.89
C MET A 111 3.12 0.32 -10.04
N THR A 112 3.65 -0.82 -10.50
CA THR A 112 2.99 -1.69 -11.48
C THR A 112 2.82 -3.07 -10.88
N TRP A 113 1.59 -3.58 -10.84
CA TRP A 113 1.28 -4.88 -10.24
C TRP A 113 0.79 -5.87 -11.29
N LYS A 114 1.21 -7.12 -11.15
CA LYS A 114 0.68 -8.25 -11.88
C LYS A 114 0.07 -9.22 -10.87
N PHE A 115 -1.25 -9.28 -10.83
CA PHE A 115 -1.99 -10.15 -9.92
C PHE A 115 -2.00 -11.61 -10.42
N SER A 116 -2.04 -12.56 -9.50
CA SER A 116 -2.44 -13.94 -9.78
C SER A 116 -3.92 -14.01 -10.17
N GLU A 117 -4.34 -15.13 -10.78
CA GLU A 117 -5.74 -15.33 -11.20
C GLU A 117 -6.74 -15.20 -10.05
N ASP A 118 -6.38 -15.66 -8.85
CA ASP A 118 -7.19 -15.55 -7.63
C ASP A 118 -7.13 -14.17 -6.95
N GLY A 119 -6.28 -13.25 -7.44
CA GLY A 119 -6.06 -11.93 -6.87
C GLY A 119 -5.38 -11.93 -5.49
N LYS A 120 -4.90 -13.08 -5.00
CA LYS A 120 -4.30 -13.23 -3.66
C LYS A 120 -2.80 -13.04 -3.64
N LYS A 121 -2.14 -13.00 -4.80
CA LYS A 121 -0.73 -12.69 -4.95
C LYS A 121 -0.53 -11.63 -6.00
N ALA A 122 0.54 -10.86 -5.87
CA ALA A 122 0.93 -9.91 -6.88
C ALA A 122 2.45 -9.79 -6.96
N ILE A 123 2.97 -9.67 -8.19
CA ILE A 123 4.31 -9.18 -8.44
C ILE A 123 4.20 -7.67 -8.60
N ALA A 124 4.80 -6.92 -7.69
CA ALA A 124 4.83 -5.47 -7.68
C ALA A 124 6.21 -4.97 -8.11
N THR A 125 6.28 -4.19 -9.18
CA THR A 125 7.50 -3.47 -9.57
C THR A 125 7.35 -2.02 -9.16
N TYR A 126 8.31 -1.50 -8.40
CA TYR A 126 8.41 -0.07 -8.12
C TYR A 126 9.46 0.60 -9.00
N LYS A 127 9.19 1.85 -9.34
CA LYS A 127 10.16 2.77 -9.93
C LYS A 127 10.09 4.11 -9.21
N SER A 128 11.17 4.52 -8.57
CA SER A 128 11.30 5.82 -7.93
C SER A 128 11.84 6.86 -8.92
N THR A 129 11.53 8.14 -8.68
CA THR A 129 11.95 9.24 -9.56
C THR A 129 13.45 9.48 -9.60
N ASP A 130 14.21 8.93 -8.64
CA ASP A 130 15.67 8.98 -8.56
C ASP A 130 16.37 7.87 -9.38
N GLY A 131 15.61 7.03 -10.08
CA GLY A 131 16.12 5.93 -10.91
C GLY A 131 16.18 4.57 -10.23
N GLY A 132 15.79 4.47 -8.95
CA GLY A 132 15.66 3.19 -8.26
C GLY A 132 14.54 2.32 -8.84
N SER A 133 14.78 1.01 -8.96
CA SER A 133 13.74 0.04 -9.27
C SER A 133 13.98 -1.27 -8.54
N SER A 134 12.92 -1.87 -8.01
CA SER A 134 12.94 -3.25 -7.56
C SER A 134 11.62 -3.94 -7.88
N THR A 135 11.64 -5.26 -7.73
CA THR A 135 10.45 -6.10 -7.85
C THR A 135 10.28 -6.89 -6.57
N GLU A 136 9.05 -6.88 -6.08
CA GLU A 136 8.62 -7.45 -4.83
C GLU A 136 7.42 -8.36 -5.08
N ILE A 137 7.26 -9.41 -4.27
CA ILE A 137 6.07 -10.28 -4.34
C ILE A 137 5.26 -10.06 -3.07
N TYR A 138 3.97 -9.82 -3.23
CA TYR A 138 3.03 -9.59 -2.15
C TYR A 138 1.94 -10.66 -2.14
N CYS A 139 1.56 -11.06 -0.93
CA CYS A 139 0.46 -11.97 -0.67
C CYS A 139 -0.63 -11.22 0.11
N LYS A 140 -1.89 -11.30 -0.33
CA LYS A 140 -3.01 -10.60 0.30
C LYS A 140 -3.31 -11.24 1.65
N VAL A 141 -3.39 -10.41 2.69
CA VAL A 141 -3.76 -10.86 4.03
C VAL A 141 -5.27 -10.91 4.11
N GLU A 142 -5.80 -12.12 4.31
CA GLU A 142 -7.22 -12.36 4.52
C GLU A 142 -7.48 -12.64 6.00
N ALA A 143 -8.46 -11.95 6.58
CA ALA A 143 -8.89 -12.26 7.94
C ALA A 143 -9.71 -13.55 7.91
N VAL A 144 -9.13 -14.64 8.42
CA VAL A 144 -9.88 -15.86 8.73
C VAL A 144 -10.48 -15.68 10.12
N ARG A 145 -11.81 -15.58 10.21
CA ARG A 145 -12.47 -15.59 11.53
C ARG A 145 -12.32 -16.99 12.13
N PRO A 146 -11.81 -17.12 13.36
CA PRO A 146 -11.86 -18.40 14.07
C PRO A 146 -13.31 -18.87 14.15
N GLY A 147 -13.58 -20.11 13.70
CA GLY A 147 -14.90 -20.74 13.76
C GLY A 147 -15.76 -20.70 12.48
N THR A 148 -15.29 -20.11 11.37
CA THR A 148 -16.01 -20.19 10.09
C THR A 148 -15.52 -21.31 9.16
N ASN A 149 -14.43 -22.00 9.52
CA ASN A 149 -14.05 -23.29 8.96
C ASN A 149 -14.25 -24.35 10.06
N GLN A 150 -15.05 -25.38 9.78
CA GLN A 150 -15.36 -26.46 10.72
C GLN A 150 -14.16 -27.33 11.10
N ASP A 151 -13.03 -27.18 10.41
CA ASP A 151 -11.85 -27.99 10.66
C ASP A 151 -10.72 -27.13 11.24
N ASN A 152 -10.25 -27.55 12.41
CA ASN A 152 -8.95 -27.25 13.01
C ASN A 152 -8.89 -26.14 14.07
N ILE A 153 -9.53 -26.41 15.21
CA ILE A 153 -8.91 -26.09 16.52
C ILE A 153 -8.53 -27.43 17.16
N LYS A 154 -7.29 -27.88 16.93
CA LYS A 154 -6.60 -28.79 17.86
C LYS A 154 -5.64 -27.95 18.69
N ILE A 155 -6.07 -27.56 19.88
CA ILE A 155 -5.16 -27.05 20.91
C ILE A 155 -4.48 -28.28 21.50
N SER A 156 -3.21 -28.51 21.15
CA SER A 156 -2.37 -29.42 21.92
C SER A 156 -2.14 -28.79 23.30
N LYS A 157 -2.38 -29.58 24.35
CA LYS A 157 -2.05 -29.26 25.73
C LYS A 157 -0.56 -29.01 25.91
#